data_AF-A0A6L7CK73-F1
#
_entry.id   AF-A0A6L7CK73-F1
#
_cell.length_a   1.000
_cell.length_b   1.000
_cell.length_c   1.000
_cell.angle_alpha   90.00
_cell.angle_beta   90.00
_cell.angle_gamma   90.00
#
_symmetry.space_group_name_H-M   'P 1'
#
loop_
_entity.id
_entity.type
_entity.pdbx_description
1 polymer ?
#
loop_
_entity_poly.entity_id
_entity_poly.type
_entity_poly.pdbx_seq_one_letter_code
_entity_poly.pdbx_strand_id
1 'polypeptide(L)'
;MIKFSATLLATLIAASVNAATVDLRIMESTDLHSNMMDFDYYKDTATEKFGLVRTASLINDARNEVKNSVLVDNGDLIQGSPLADYISAKGLKAGDVHPVYKALNTLDYTVGTLGNHEFNYGLDYLKNALAGAKFPYVNANVIDARTKQPMFTPYLIKDTEVVDKDGKKQTLKIGYIGVVPPQIMGWDKANLSGKVTVNDITETVRKYVPEMREKGADVVVVLAHSGL
;
A
#
# COMPACT_ATOMS: atom_id res chain seq x y z
N MET A 1 54.74 59.01 -3.77
CA MET A 1 53.32 58.74 -3.48
C MET A 1 52.95 57.42 -4.12
N ILE A 2 52.84 56.35 -3.31
CA ILE A 2 52.56 54.98 -3.78
C ILE A 2 51.04 54.84 -3.85
N LYS A 3 50.48 54.65 -5.05
CA LYS A 3 49.08 54.30 -5.23
C LYS A 3 48.94 52.77 -5.11
N PHE A 4 48.37 52.31 -4.01
CA PHE A 4 47.87 50.94 -3.88
C PHE A 4 46.55 50.84 -4.66
N SER A 5 46.56 50.14 -5.80
CA SER A 5 45.33 49.62 -6.41
C SER A 5 44.92 48.38 -5.61
N ALA A 6 43.80 48.48 -4.90
CA ALA A 6 43.17 47.35 -4.25
C ALA A 6 42.42 46.54 -5.31
N THR A 7 43.02 45.42 -5.73
CA THR A 7 42.35 44.42 -6.56
C THR A 7 41.40 43.64 -5.65
N LEU A 8 40.09 43.90 -5.76
CA LEU A 8 39.05 43.15 -5.07
C LEU A 8 38.96 41.75 -5.70
N LEU A 9 39.57 40.76 -5.04
CA LEU A 9 39.49 39.36 -5.44
C LEU A 9 38.12 38.82 -5.01
N ALA A 10 37.15 38.83 -5.92
CA ALA A 10 35.88 38.16 -5.74
C ALA A 10 36.08 36.64 -5.86
N THR A 11 36.22 35.95 -4.74
CA THR A 11 36.17 34.49 -4.67
C THR A 11 34.74 34.03 -4.95
N LEU A 12 34.46 33.61 -6.20
CA LEU A 12 33.31 32.78 -6.49
C LEU A 12 33.50 31.45 -5.76
N ILE A 13 32.78 31.27 -4.65
CA ILE A 13 32.56 29.94 -4.08
C ILE A 13 31.56 29.26 -5.01
N ALA A 14 32.05 28.49 -5.97
CA ALA A 14 31.24 27.52 -6.69
C ALA A 14 30.84 26.43 -5.70
N ALA A 15 29.69 26.59 -5.05
CA ALA A 15 29.09 25.51 -4.30
C ALA A 15 28.72 24.41 -5.31
N SER A 16 29.42 23.28 -5.25
CA SER A 16 29.00 22.07 -5.93
C SER A 16 27.64 21.67 -5.37
N VAL A 17 26.58 21.87 -6.16
CA VAL A 17 25.25 21.36 -5.86
C VAL A 17 25.32 19.85 -6.08
N ASN A 18 25.72 19.10 -5.05
CA ASN A 18 25.54 17.66 -5.06
C ASN A 18 24.03 17.38 -4.94
N ALA A 19 23.47 16.70 -5.93
CA ALA A 19 22.11 16.19 -5.86
C ALA A 19 22.02 15.16 -4.72
N ALA A 20 21.02 15.32 -3.84
CA ALA A 20 20.78 14.37 -2.76
C ALA A 20 20.51 12.98 -3.35
N THR A 21 21.16 11.96 -2.79
CA THR A 21 20.91 10.56 -3.16
C THR A 21 20.25 9.85 -2.00
N VAL A 22 19.07 9.27 -2.22
CA VAL A 22 18.28 8.56 -1.22
C VAL A 22 18.17 7.09 -1.60
N ASP A 23 18.47 6.18 -0.68
CA ASP A 23 18.12 4.75 -0.83
C ASP A 23 16.76 4.52 -0.16
N LEU A 24 15.77 4.01 -0.90
CA LEU A 24 14.42 3.71 -0.42
C LEU A 24 14.12 2.23 -0.60
N ARG A 25 13.64 1.57 0.46
CA ARG A 25 13.11 0.20 0.40
C ARG A 25 11.59 0.20 0.42
N ILE A 26 10.98 -0.58 -0.46
CA ILE A 26 9.54 -0.87 -0.42
C ILE A 26 9.41 -2.35 -0.05
N MET A 27 8.67 -2.63 1.01
CA MET A 27 8.38 -3.98 1.48
C MET A 27 6.90 -4.26 1.26
N GLU A 28 6.55 -5.50 0.97
CA GLU A 28 5.21 -5.90 0.60
C GLU A 28 4.82 -7.21 1.29
N SER A 29 3.58 -7.29 1.76
CA SER A 29 2.86 -8.55 1.94
C SER A 29 1.78 -8.71 0.89
N THR A 30 1.50 -9.94 0.48
CA THR A 30 0.44 -10.28 -0.49
C THR A 30 -0.15 -11.63 -0.11
N ASP A 31 -1.42 -11.86 -0.44
CA ASP A 31 -2.09 -13.17 -0.35
C ASP A 31 -1.95 -13.83 1.03
N LEU A 32 -2.03 -13.00 2.09
CA LEU A 32 -1.94 -13.49 3.46
C LEU A 32 -3.11 -14.43 3.78
N HIS A 33 -4.25 -14.25 3.11
CA HIS A 33 -5.46 -15.05 3.25
C HIS A 33 -5.91 -15.24 4.71
N SER A 34 -5.81 -14.19 5.52
CA SER A 34 -6.07 -14.20 6.97
C SER A 34 -5.21 -15.19 7.78
N ASN A 35 -4.13 -15.74 7.23
CA ASN A 35 -3.16 -16.56 7.96
C ASN A 35 -2.28 -15.68 8.85
N MET A 36 -2.85 -15.20 9.95
CA MET A 36 -2.15 -14.34 10.89
C MET A 36 -1.17 -15.14 11.75
N MET A 37 -1.64 -16.28 12.25
CA MET A 37 -0.85 -17.22 13.04
C MET A 37 -0.07 -18.17 12.12
N ASP A 38 1.08 -18.63 12.59
CA ASP A 38 1.85 -19.72 12.00
C ASP A 38 1.29 -21.08 12.43
N PHE A 39 0.01 -21.28 12.17
CA PHE A 39 -0.77 -22.42 12.65
C PHE A 39 -1.68 -22.99 11.56
N ASP A 40 -1.59 -24.31 11.33
CA ASP A 40 -2.47 -25.05 10.43
C ASP A 40 -3.68 -25.54 11.25
N TYR A 41 -4.78 -24.78 11.18
CA TYR A 41 -6.02 -25.07 11.92
C TYR A 41 -6.72 -26.36 11.50
N TYR A 42 -6.43 -26.91 10.31
CA TYR A 42 -7.01 -28.19 9.88
C TYR A 42 -6.29 -29.38 10.51
N LYS A 43 -4.98 -29.24 10.75
CA LYS A 43 -4.15 -30.25 11.43
C LYS A 43 -4.02 -30.01 12.93
N ASP A 44 -4.50 -28.87 13.41
CA ASP A 44 -4.36 -28.41 14.78
C ASP A 44 -2.89 -28.42 15.25
N THR A 45 -2.00 -27.86 14.44
CA THR A 45 -0.56 -27.85 14.73
C THR A 45 0.14 -26.59 14.22
N ALA A 46 1.22 -26.21 14.90
CA ALA A 46 2.08 -25.12 14.47
C ALA A 46 2.82 -25.45 13.16
N THR A 47 3.21 -24.43 12.41
CA THR A 47 3.96 -24.56 11.15
C THR A 47 5.06 -23.51 11.08
N GLU A 48 6.12 -23.82 10.33
CA GLU A 48 7.19 -22.87 10.03
C GLU A 48 7.08 -22.28 8.62
N LYS A 49 6.02 -22.64 7.87
CA LYS A 49 5.91 -22.37 6.43
C LYS A 49 5.12 -21.12 6.07
N PHE A 50 4.24 -20.64 6.95
CA PHE A 50 3.39 -19.48 6.71
C PHE A 50 3.04 -18.78 8.03
N GLY A 51 2.38 -17.62 7.93
CA GLY A 51 1.86 -16.87 9.07
C GLY A 51 2.46 -15.47 9.16
N LEU A 52 1.61 -14.43 9.23
CA LEU A 52 2.06 -13.05 9.39
C LEU A 52 2.95 -12.85 10.61
N VAL A 53 2.72 -13.59 11.70
CA VAL A 53 3.58 -13.55 12.91
C VAL A 53 5.05 -13.88 12.61
N ARG A 54 5.33 -14.70 11.59
CA ARG A 54 6.70 -14.98 11.13
C ARG A 54 7.18 -13.93 10.15
N THR A 55 6.33 -13.54 9.19
CA THR A 55 6.65 -12.47 8.22
C THR A 55 6.98 -11.16 8.91
N ALA A 56 6.38 -10.87 10.07
CA ALA A 56 6.67 -9.71 10.90
C ALA A 56 8.15 -9.64 11.33
N SER A 57 8.81 -10.77 11.59
CA SER A 57 10.24 -10.81 11.87
C SER A 57 11.05 -10.35 10.66
N LEU A 58 10.72 -10.83 9.45
CA LEU A 58 11.38 -10.41 8.21
C LEU A 58 11.17 -8.92 7.92
N ILE A 59 9.97 -8.40 8.21
CA ILE A 59 9.67 -6.96 8.10
C ILE A 59 10.58 -6.15 9.03
N ASN A 60 10.74 -6.59 10.29
CA ASN A 60 11.58 -5.90 11.26
C ASN A 60 13.07 -5.97 10.90
N ASP A 61 13.55 -7.12 10.46
CA ASP A 61 14.94 -7.28 10.00
C ASP A 61 15.21 -6.39 8.78
N ALA A 62 14.33 -6.44 7.78
CA ALA A 62 14.44 -5.62 6.58
C ALA A 62 14.38 -4.12 6.86
N ARG A 63 13.64 -3.68 7.90
CA ARG A 63 13.64 -2.28 8.37
C ARG A 63 14.97 -1.90 9.00
N ASN A 64 15.57 -2.78 9.79
CA ASN A 64 16.84 -2.50 10.49
C ASN A 64 18.05 -2.40 9.55
N GLU A 65 17.96 -2.96 8.34
CA GLU A 65 19.01 -2.90 7.32
C GLU A 65 19.12 -1.54 6.61
N VAL A 66 18.07 -0.71 6.62
CA VAL A 66 17.98 0.52 5.81
C VAL A 66 17.52 1.72 6.63
N LYS A 67 17.79 2.92 6.15
CA LYS A 67 17.31 4.16 6.79
C LYS A 67 15.88 4.52 6.42
N ASN A 68 15.48 4.22 5.19
CA ASN A 68 14.20 4.60 4.64
C ASN A 68 13.47 3.36 4.13
N SER A 69 12.31 3.06 4.71
CA SER A 69 11.47 1.98 4.23
C SER A 69 9.99 2.32 4.36
N VAL A 70 9.18 1.74 3.47
CA VAL A 70 7.72 1.76 3.54
C VAL A 70 7.20 0.33 3.40
N LEU A 71 6.07 0.04 4.03
CA LEU A 71 5.43 -1.28 4.00
C LEU A 71 4.05 -1.16 3.36
N VAL A 72 3.72 -2.05 2.42
CA VAL A 72 2.43 -2.08 1.73
C VAL A 72 1.82 -3.48 1.76
N ASP A 73 0.49 -3.57 1.61
CA ASP A 73 -0.22 -4.85 1.47
C ASP A 73 -0.94 -4.92 0.13
N ASN A 74 -0.76 -6.03 -0.59
CA ASN A 74 -1.24 -6.20 -1.97
C ASN A 74 -2.58 -6.97 -2.06
N GLY A 75 -3.35 -7.07 -0.97
CA GLY A 75 -4.70 -7.63 -0.99
C GLY A 75 -4.75 -9.15 -0.79
N ASP A 76 -5.97 -9.70 -0.92
CA ASP A 76 -6.34 -11.06 -0.51
C ASP A 76 -5.96 -11.32 0.96
N LEU A 77 -6.42 -10.41 1.82
CA LEU A 77 -6.10 -10.35 3.23
C LEU A 77 -7.21 -10.91 4.12
N ILE A 78 -8.48 -10.59 3.84
CA ILE A 78 -9.59 -10.76 4.80
C ILE A 78 -10.39 -12.06 4.63
N GLN A 79 -9.91 -12.97 3.79
CA GLN A 79 -10.56 -14.23 3.41
C GLN A 79 -9.51 -15.33 3.19
N GLY A 80 -9.85 -16.62 3.34
CA GLY A 80 -9.04 -17.72 2.82
C GLY A 80 -8.38 -18.64 3.84
N SER A 81 -8.68 -18.46 5.13
CA SER A 81 -8.27 -19.37 6.21
C SER A 81 -9.38 -19.49 7.28
N PRO A 82 -9.30 -20.47 8.19
CA PRO A 82 -10.30 -20.65 9.24
C PRO A 82 -10.52 -19.42 10.14
N LEU A 83 -9.54 -18.53 10.27
CA LEU A 83 -9.74 -17.24 10.94
C LEU A 83 -10.77 -16.38 10.19
N ALA A 84 -10.66 -16.28 8.86
CA ALA A 84 -11.62 -15.53 8.06
C ALA A 84 -13.01 -16.18 8.06
N ASP A 85 -13.08 -17.52 7.97
CA ASP A 85 -14.35 -18.24 8.04
C ASP A 85 -15.06 -17.98 9.37
N TYR A 86 -14.33 -18.01 10.47
CA TYR A 86 -14.87 -17.69 11.79
C TYR A 86 -15.38 -16.24 11.87
N ILE A 87 -14.61 -15.27 11.39
CA ILE A 87 -14.98 -13.85 11.50
C ILE A 87 -16.12 -13.49 10.55
N SER A 88 -16.14 -14.03 9.33
CA SER A 88 -17.25 -13.83 8.39
C SER A 88 -18.55 -14.45 8.91
N ALA A 89 -18.52 -15.66 9.49
CA ALA A 89 -19.68 -16.29 10.12
C ALA A 89 -20.19 -15.55 11.36
N LYS A 90 -19.28 -14.99 12.16
CA LYS A 90 -19.62 -14.12 13.29
C LYS A 90 -20.22 -12.78 12.84
N GLY A 91 -19.80 -12.30 11.67
CA GLY A 91 -20.11 -10.99 11.13
C GLY A 91 -19.27 -9.87 11.74
N LEU A 92 -19.12 -8.78 10.98
CA LEU A 92 -18.48 -7.54 11.43
C LEU A 92 -19.49 -6.38 11.38
N LYS A 93 -19.69 -5.74 12.53
CA LYS A 93 -20.52 -4.55 12.66
C LYS A 93 -19.66 -3.30 12.53
N ALA A 94 -20.30 -2.16 12.28
CA ALA A 94 -19.62 -0.87 12.28
C ALA A 94 -18.93 -0.64 13.63
N GLY A 95 -17.64 -0.30 13.60
CA GLY A 95 -16.80 -0.09 14.79
C GLY A 95 -16.02 -1.34 15.25
N ASP A 96 -16.33 -2.52 14.73
CA ASP A 96 -15.51 -3.70 14.96
C ASP A 96 -14.18 -3.62 14.19
N VAL A 97 -13.13 -4.22 14.75
CA VAL A 97 -11.83 -4.33 14.08
C VAL A 97 -11.59 -5.79 13.71
N HIS A 98 -11.50 -6.08 12.40
CA HIS A 98 -11.15 -7.41 11.89
C HIS A 98 -9.80 -7.85 12.49
N PRO A 99 -9.63 -9.10 12.96
CA PRO A 99 -8.38 -9.55 13.60
C PRO A 99 -7.12 -9.35 12.76
N VAL A 100 -7.21 -9.49 11.43
CA VAL A 100 -6.10 -9.15 10.53
C VAL A 100 -5.60 -7.72 10.75
N TYR A 101 -6.50 -6.73 10.86
CA TYR A 101 -6.13 -5.35 11.15
C TYR A 101 -5.65 -5.16 12.57
N LYS A 102 -6.08 -5.97 13.55
CA LYS A 102 -5.47 -5.94 14.88
C LYS A 102 -3.97 -6.23 14.82
N ALA A 103 -3.54 -7.12 13.91
CA ALA A 103 -2.12 -7.39 13.66
C ALA A 103 -1.47 -6.34 12.76
N LEU A 104 -2.00 -6.05 11.57
CA LEU A 104 -1.36 -5.11 10.63
C LEU A 104 -1.25 -3.68 11.21
N ASN A 105 -2.19 -3.26 12.06
CA ASN A 105 -2.15 -1.96 12.73
C ASN A 105 -0.96 -1.79 13.69
N THR A 106 -0.25 -2.88 14.06
CA THR A 106 0.97 -2.81 14.88
C THR A 106 2.24 -2.84 14.04
N LEU A 107 2.14 -2.98 12.72
CA LEU A 107 3.28 -3.18 11.81
C LEU A 107 3.59 -1.96 10.94
N ASP A 108 2.93 -0.82 11.16
CA ASP A 108 3.19 0.44 10.44
C ASP A 108 3.12 0.29 8.90
N TYR A 109 1.99 -0.24 8.42
CA TYR A 109 1.68 -0.27 6.99
C TYR A 109 1.38 1.15 6.49
N THR A 110 1.96 1.50 5.34
CA THR A 110 1.74 2.78 4.68
C THR A 110 0.40 2.83 3.95
N VAL A 111 0.05 1.77 3.23
CA VAL A 111 -1.17 1.66 2.41
C VAL A 111 -1.46 0.19 2.07
N GLY A 112 -2.73 -0.15 1.94
CA GLY A 112 -3.18 -1.44 1.37
C GLY A 112 -3.89 -1.26 0.03
N THR A 113 -3.96 -2.32 -0.78
CA THR A 113 -4.85 -2.42 -1.94
C THR A 113 -5.87 -3.54 -1.75
N LEU A 114 -6.83 -3.64 -2.67
CA LEU A 114 -7.83 -4.70 -2.68
C LEU A 114 -7.42 -5.80 -3.65
N GLY A 115 -7.44 -7.04 -3.17
CA GLY A 115 -7.46 -8.24 -3.98
C GLY A 115 -8.89 -8.68 -4.30
N ASN A 116 -9.01 -9.79 -5.01
CA ASN A 116 -10.33 -10.30 -5.41
C ASN A 116 -11.15 -10.83 -4.24
N HIS A 117 -10.50 -11.45 -3.26
CA HIS A 117 -11.18 -12.12 -2.15
C HIS A 117 -11.74 -11.14 -1.11
N GLU A 118 -11.35 -9.86 -1.15
CA GLU A 118 -11.99 -8.79 -0.37
C GLU A 118 -13.50 -8.64 -0.66
N PHE A 119 -13.96 -9.06 -1.85
CA PHE A 119 -15.34 -8.88 -2.30
C PHE A 119 -16.28 -10.05 -1.96
N ASN A 120 -15.74 -11.18 -1.50
CA ASN A 120 -16.48 -12.44 -1.29
C ASN A 120 -17.65 -12.31 -0.31
N TYR A 121 -17.50 -11.47 0.72
CA TYR A 121 -18.50 -11.29 1.77
C TYR A 121 -19.39 -10.07 1.55
N GLY A 122 -19.30 -9.44 0.37
CA GLY A 122 -20.10 -8.28 -0.02
C GLY A 122 -19.53 -6.93 0.40
N LEU A 123 -19.96 -5.87 -0.28
CA LEU A 123 -19.43 -4.51 -0.15
C LEU A 123 -19.62 -3.89 1.25
N ASP A 124 -20.69 -4.25 1.95
CA ASP A 124 -20.93 -3.76 3.32
C ASP A 124 -19.98 -4.38 4.34
N TYR A 125 -19.70 -5.68 4.21
CA TYR A 125 -18.70 -6.36 5.03
C TYR A 125 -17.32 -5.78 4.76
N LEU A 126 -16.94 -5.62 3.48
CA LEU A 126 -15.68 -5.02 3.08
C LEU A 126 -15.52 -3.63 3.70
N LYS A 127 -16.54 -2.76 3.56
CA LYS A 127 -16.54 -1.42 4.16
C LYS A 127 -16.30 -1.47 5.67
N ASN A 128 -16.98 -2.36 6.39
CA ASN A 128 -16.81 -2.49 7.85
C ASN A 128 -15.41 -3.02 8.21
N ALA A 129 -14.88 -3.98 7.45
CA ALA A 129 -13.54 -4.51 7.67
C ALA A 129 -12.48 -3.42 7.47
N LEU A 130 -12.50 -2.71 6.34
CA LEU A 130 -11.54 -1.64 6.02
C LEU A 130 -11.58 -0.49 7.05
N ALA A 131 -12.75 -0.20 7.63
CA ALA A 131 -12.88 0.82 8.67
C ALA A 131 -12.06 0.53 9.94
N GLY A 132 -11.65 -0.73 10.17
CA GLY A 132 -10.77 -1.12 11.27
C GLY A 132 -9.27 -0.94 11.00
N ALA A 133 -8.88 -0.67 9.75
CA ALA A 133 -7.48 -0.41 9.39
C ALA A 133 -7.05 1.00 9.84
N LYS A 134 -5.83 1.11 10.38
CA LYS A 134 -5.20 2.40 10.77
C LYS A 134 -4.32 2.98 9.67
N PHE A 135 -4.44 2.45 8.46
CA PHE A 135 -3.74 2.89 7.27
C PHE A 135 -4.75 2.95 6.10
N PRO A 136 -4.53 3.83 5.11
CA PRO A 136 -5.45 4.00 4.00
C PRO A 136 -5.43 2.80 3.04
N TYR A 137 -6.51 2.66 2.29
CA TYR A 137 -6.63 1.71 1.17
C TYR A 137 -6.78 2.45 -0.16
N VAL A 138 -6.23 1.86 -1.23
CA VAL A 138 -6.39 2.37 -2.60
C VAL A 138 -6.93 1.31 -3.56
N ASN A 139 -7.80 1.72 -4.48
CA ASN A 139 -8.17 0.95 -5.66
C ASN A 139 -8.72 1.89 -6.74
N ALA A 140 -8.10 1.88 -7.92
CA ALA A 140 -8.36 2.83 -8.99
C ALA A 140 -9.36 2.33 -10.05
N ASN A 141 -9.52 1.01 -10.19
CA ASN A 141 -10.24 0.42 -11.31
C ASN A 141 -11.63 -0.13 -10.98
N VAL A 142 -12.04 -0.20 -9.70
CA VAL A 142 -13.43 -0.47 -9.31
C VAL A 142 -14.23 0.83 -9.35
N ILE A 143 -15.26 0.86 -10.18
CA ILE A 143 -16.09 2.03 -10.47
C ILE A 143 -17.49 1.80 -9.91
N ASP A 144 -18.03 2.76 -9.14
CA ASP A 144 -19.42 2.74 -8.70
C ASP A 144 -20.35 2.88 -9.92
N ALA A 145 -21.25 1.91 -10.09
CA ALA A 145 -22.09 1.82 -11.29
C ALA A 145 -23.12 2.96 -11.39
N ARG A 146 -23.47 3.62 -10.28
CA ARG A 146 -24.40 4.73 -10.22
C ARG A 146 -23.70 6.05 -10.50
N THR A 147 -22.56 6.32 -9.86
CA THR A 147 -21.87 7.62 -9.98
C THR A 147 -20.91 7.69 -11.15
N LYS A 148 -20.49 6.53 -11.68
CA LYS A 148 -19.44 6.39 -12.70
C LYS A 148 -18.08 6.94 -12.24
N GLN A 149 -17.87 7.04 -10.93
CA GLN A 149 -16.62 7.45 -10.30
C GLN A 149 -15.95 6.25 -9.62
N PRO A 150 -14.63 6.31 -9.34
CA PRO A 150 -13.97 5.31 -8.51
C PRO A 150 -14.75 5.07 -7.21
N MET A 151 -15.00 3.81 -6.89
CA MET A 151 -15.71 3.44 -5.66
C MET A 151 -14.85 3.67 -4.42
N PHE A 152 -13.53 3.50 -4.58
CA PHE A 152 -12.52 3.68 -3.54
C PHE A 152 -11.60 4.84 -3.90
N THR A 153 -10.74 5.23 -2.96
CA THR A 153 -9.66 6.19 -3.23
C THR A 153 -8.75 5.61 -4.33
N PRO A 154 -8.61 6.24 -5.50
CA PRO A 154 -7.90 5.62 -6.63
C PRO A 154 -6.39 5.52 -6.38
N TYR A 155 -5.82 6.55 -5.76
CA TYR A 155 -4.42 6.60 -5.39
C TYR A 155 -4.21 7.52 -4.19
N LEU A 156 -3.04 7.40 -3.55
CA LEU A 156 -2.56 8.26 -2.47
C LEU A 156 -1.21 8.83 -2.86
N ILE A 157 -0.98 10.14 -2.68
CA ILE A 157 0.37 10.71 -2.69
C ILE A 157 0.70 11.11 -1.26
N LYS A 158 1.73 10.49 -0.68
CA LYS A 158 2.12 10.67 0.72
C LYS A 158 3.50 11.32 0.80
N ASP A 159 3.58 12.43 1.50
CA ASP A 159 4.85 13.03 1.90
C ASP A 159 5.53 12.10 2.91
N THR A 160 6.72 11.64 2.57
CA THR A 160 7.50 10.68 3.35
C THR A 160 8.84 11.32 3.71
N GLU A 161 9.10 11.53 5.00
CA GLU A 161 10.41 11.98 5.46
C GLU A 161 11.43 10.86 5.23
N VAL A 162 12.53 11.17 4.55
CA VAL A 162 13.62 10.23 4.24
C VAL A 162 14.96 10.88 4.56
N VAL A 163 16.00 10.07 4.76
CA VAL A 163 17.37 10.49 5.00
C VAL A 163 18.21 10.15 3.77
N ASP A 164 18.93 11.13 3.23
CA ASP A 164 19.86 10.92 2.13
C ASP A 164 21.21 10.31 2.59
N LYS A 165 22.08 9.99 1.63
CA LYS A 165 23.42 9.41 1.90
C LYS A 165 24.35 10.32 2.71
N ASP A 166 24.08 11.61 2.76
CA ASP A 166 24.83 12.59 3.56
C ASP A 166 24.21 12.78 4.96
N GLY A 167 23.16 12.04 5.30
CA GLY A 167 22.47 12.10 6.59
C GLY A 167 21.48 13.26 6.71
N LYS A 168 21.16 13.97 5.63
CA LYS A 168 20.20 15.09 5.66
C LYS A 168 18.78 14.58 5.42
N LYS A 169 17.83 15.18 6.14
CA LYS A 169 16.41 14.93 5.96
C LYS A 169 15.93 15.55 4.64
N GLN A 170 15.15 14.77 3.90
CA GLN A 170 14.47 15.15 2.67
C GLN A 170 12.99 14.76 2.80
N THR A 171 12.13 15.38 2.00
CA THR A 171 10.73 14.94 1.85
C THR A 171 10.54 14.35 0.47
N LEU A 172 10.10 13.10 0.41
CA LEU A 172 9.81 12.38 -0.83
C LEU A 172 8.30 12.16 -0.97
N LYS A 173 7.70 12.57 -2.08
CA LYS A 173 6.28 12.36 -2.38
C LYS A 173 6.08 11.01 -3.07
N ILE A 174 5.67 10.00 -2.31
CA ILE A 174 5.45 8.65 -2.85
C ILE A 174 3.97 8.49 -3.19
N GLY A 175 3.69 8.26 -4.47
CA GLY A 175 2.38 7.92 -5.00
C GLY A 175 2.13 6.40 -4.94
N TYR A 176 0.96 5.99 -4.48
CA TYR A 176 0.51 4.59 -4.41
C TYR A 176 -0.81 4.44 -5.15
N ILE A 177 -0.88 3.52 -6.10
CA ILE A 177 -2.10 3.22 -6.88
C ILE A 177 -2.41 1.72 -6.79
N GLY A 178 -3.67 1.39 -6.48
CA GLY A 178 -4.15 0.01 -6.36
C GLY A 178 -4.99 -0.42 -7.54
N VAL A 179 -4.87 -1.68 -7.96
CA VAL A 179 -5.70 -2.27 -9.03
C VAL A 179 -6.01 -3.73 -8.74
N VAL A 180 -7.21 -4.18 -9.13
CA VAL A 180 -7.74 -5.54 -8.89
C VAL A 180 -8.18 -6.20 -10.20
N PRO A 181 -8.25 -7.54 -10.31
CA PRO A 181 -8.64 -8.19 -11.56
C PRO A 181 -10.10 -7.88 -11.95
N PRO A 182 -10.39 -7.49 -13.20
CA PRO A 182 -11.78 -7.29 -13.67
C PRO A 182 -12.68 -8.52 -13.51
N GLN A 183 -12.08 -9.70 -13.39
CA GLN A 183 -12.74 -10.98 -13.22
C GLN A 183 -13.54 -11.08 -11.91
N ILE A 184 -13.35 -10.17 -10.93
CA ILE A 184 -14.25 -10.11 -9.76
C ILE A 184 -15.72 -9.93 -10.16
N MET A 185 -16.00 -9.33 -11.32
CA MET A 185 -17.37 -9.22 -11.86
C MET A 185 -17.99 -10.58 -12.21
N GLY A 186 -17.14 -11.57 -12.53
CA GLY A 186 -17.54 -12.97 -12.74
C GLY A 186 -17.54 -13.77 -11.44
N TRP A 187 -16.44 -13.73 -10.69
CA TRP A 187 -16.24 -14.51 -9.45
C TRP A 187 -17.23 -14.11 -8.35
N ASP A 188 -17.48 -12.82 -8.18
CA ASP A 188 -18.33 -12.23 -7.14
C ASP A 188 -19.61 -11.61 -7.70
N LYS A 189 -20.12 -12.18 -8.80
CA LYS A 189 -21.28 -11.65 -9.54
C LYS A 189 -22.47 -11.30 -8.64
N ALA A 190 -22.81 -12.17 -7.68
CA ALA A 190 -23.93 -11.96 -6.76
C ALA A 190 -23.73 -10.72 -5.86
N ASN A 191 -22.49 -10.45 -5.48
CA ASN A 191 -22.13 -9.34 -4.62
C ASN A 191 -22.00 -8.01 -5.39
N LEU A 192 -21.57 -8.05 -6.65
CA LEU A 192 -21.11 -6.88 -7.40
C LEU A 192 -21.98 -6.45 -8.59
N SER A 193 -22.74 -7.37 -9.20
CA SER A 193 -23.51 -7.06 -10.40
C SER A 193 -24.54 -5.96 -10.13
N GLY A 194 -24.56 -4.94 -11.00
CA GLY A 194 -25.42 -3.75 -10.87
C GLY A 194 -24.95 -2.72 -9.85
N LYS A 195 -23.92 -3.01 -9.04
CA LYS A 195 -23.38 -2.09 -8.02
C LYS A 195 -22.07 -1.45 -8.46
N VAL A 196 -21.20 -2.22 -9.13
CA VAL A 196 -19.91 -1.75 -9.63
C VAL A 196 -19.64 -2.25 -11.05
N THR A 197 -18.68 -1.62 -11.71
CA THR A 197 -17.97 -2.14 -12.89
C THR A 197 -16.47 -2.09 -12.60
N VAL A 198 -15.67 -2.87 -13.33
CA VAL A 198 -14.21 -2.87 -13.15
C VAL A 198 -13.52 -2.62 -14.49
N ASN A 199 -12.70 -1.59 -14.52
CA ASN A 199 -11.96 -1.19 -15.71
C ASN A 199 -10.68 -2.04 -15.87
N ASP A 200 -10.14 -2.08 -17.09
CA ASP A 200 -8.85 -2.69 -17.37
C ASP A 200 -7.73 -2.11 -16.49
N ILE A 201 -6.84 -2.99 -16.04
CA ILE A 201 -5.74 -2.64 -15.14
C ILE A 201 -4.77 -1.67 -15.83
N THR A 202 -4.30 -2.02 -17.03
CA THR A 202 -3.27 -1.26 -17.73
C THR A 202 -3.79 0.10 -18.16
N GLU A 203 -5.00 0.17 -18.71
CA GLU A 203 -5.66 1.43 -19.07
C GLU A 203 -5.85 2.34 -17.86
N THR A 204 -6.27 1.78 -16.71
CA THR A 204 -6.46 2.55 -15.48
C THR A 204 -5.13 3.11 -14.97
N VAL A 205 -4.07 2.31 -14.93
CA VAL A 205 -2.73 2.79 -14.50
C VAL A 205 -2.21 3.85 -15.48
N ARG A 206 -2.32 3.64 -16.80
CA ARG A 206 -1.90 4.63 -17.81
C ARG A 206 -2.67 5.94 -17.71
N LYS A 207 -3.93 5.91 -17.27
CA LYS A 207 -4.73 7.11 -17.01
C LYS A 207 -4.24 7.88 -15.79
N TYR A 208 -4.03 7.21 -14.66
CA TYR A 208 -3.77 7.90 -13.39
C TYR A 208 -2.31 8.24 -13.12
N VAL A 209 -1.34 7.48 -13.65
CA VAL A 209 0.08 7.75 -13.40
C VAL A 209 0.49 9.15 -13.87
N PRO A 210 0.10 9.65 -15.07
CA PRO A 210 0.37 11.03 -15.47
C PRO A 210 -0.21 12.07 -14.49
N GLU A 211 -1.46 11.88 -14.05
CA GLU A 211 -2.10 12.76 -13.07
C GLU A 211 -1.34 12.76 -11.73
N MET A 212 -0.87 11.60 -11.26
CA MET A 212 -0.08 11.50 -10.03
C MET A 212 1.25 12.24 -10.16
N ARG A 213 1.92 12.14 -11.32
CA ARG A 213 3.15 12.87 -11.61
C ARG A 213 2.93 14.38 -11.68
N GLU A 214 1.86 14.83 -12.32
CA GLU A 214 1.47 16.25 -12.37
C GLU A 214 1.20 16.81 -10.97
N LYS A 215 0.59 16.00 -10.08
CA LYS A 215 0.37 16.35 -8.67
C LYS A 215 1.62 16.23 -7.79
N GLY A 216 2.78 15.96 -8.38
CA GLY A 216 4.08 16.02 -7.72
C GLY A 216 4.55 14.70 -7.10
N ALA A 217 4.04 13.54 -7.52
CA ALA A 217 4.61 12.26 -7.10
C ALA A 217 6.05 12.08 -7.67
N ASP A 218 7.03 11.99 -6.78
CA ASP A 218 8.44 11.72 -7.11
C ASP A 218 8.67 10.25 -7.46
N VAL A 219 7.94 9.37 -6.79
CA VAL A 219 7.92 7.92 -7.02
C VAL A 219 6.47 7.47 -7.16
N VAL A 220 6.19 6.53 -8.06
CA VAL A 220 4.86 5.90 -8.17
C VAL A 220 5.01 4.39 -8.00
N VAL A 221 4.31 3.84 -7.02
CA VAL A 221 4.27 2.44 -6.66
C VAL A 221 2.90 1.87 -7.05
N VAL A 222 2.91 0.84 -7.89
CA VAL A 222 1.68 0.16 -8.33
C VAL A 222 1.47 -1.09 -7.47
N LEU A 223 0.38 -1.12 -6.72
CA LEU A 223 -0.10 -2.27 -5.96
C LEU A 223 -1.10 -3.04 -6.83
N ALA A 224 -0.56 -3.92 -7.68
CA ALA A 224 -1.35 -4.71 -8.59
C ALA A 224 -1.61 -6.08 -7.97
N HIS A 225 -2.86 -6.31 -7.54
CA HIS A 225 -3.31 -7.66 -7.20
C HIS A 225 -3.58 -8.43 -8.50
N SER A 226 -2.52 -8.80 -9.19
CA SER A 226 -2.56 -9.45 -10.50
C SER A 226 -1.26 -10.24 -10.71
N GLY A 227 -1.34 -11.34 -11.46
CA GLY A 227 -0.16 -12.06 -11.93
C GLY A 227 0.61 -11.30 -13.02
N LEU A 228 1.71 -11.92 -13.48
CA LEU A 228 2.58 -11.45 -14.56
C LEU A 228 2.14 -11.96 -15.94
#